data_AF-A0A317LUD9-F1
#
_entry.id   AF-A0A317LUD9-F1
#
_cell.length_a   1.000
_cell.length_b   1.000
_cell.length_c   1.000
_cell.angle_alpha   90.00
_cell.angle_beta   90.00
_cell.angle_gamma   90.00
#
_symmetry.space_group_name_H-M   'P 1'
#
loop_
_entity.id
_entity.type
_entity.pdbx_description
1 polymer ?
#
loop_
_entity_poly.entity_id
_entity_poly.type
_entity_poly.pdbx_seq_one_letter_code
_entity_poly.pdbx_strand_id
1 'polypeptide(L)'
;MTASVAAGAVSACADPTRLPRSDAAPVCPWRSRDPESPHPVTFGHIPVTATPTKPTGNSGSDVSPALALKWNPTLSVPPPQAPSAEPVRWWPLGIALLGALGLAAFVWSEHGALPAVLLLLGTGLGFTLFHSRFGFTSAWRQFLAVGNGTGLRAHAVLLGTTATLFALVIGTGTGLFGNEPSPSAGPIGIALFAGAFLFGIGMQLGGACASGTLFAVGSGQSAILITLFGFIVGSQIYSVAWPLVSDLPAIPPVLLSDHVGWGGSWLITIAALVAMVVLTRFVQNRRVPPPVGAPPSAEGVARIVRGSWPLVAGALVLAALGAAVLVVSGGAWGITSAFNLWGAKALQLVGLQPETWAFWSQPGQAEQLAGPILQDKNSLTNIGIILGAAVAAGAAGTWKWHTGLSWNLVAAGLVGGILMGVGARLAGGCNIGAYLAGIGSGSLHGWLWAAFALAGTWAGLRARTLFGLGVPKPGDSVC
;
A
#
# COMPACT_ATOMS: atom_id res chain seq x y z
N MET A 1 -26.39 48.62 -37.11
CA MET A 1 -27.74 48.08 -37.34
C MET A 1 -28.29 47.58 -36.01
N THR A 2 -29.28 48.31 -35.53
CA THR A 2 -30.24 48.04 -34.43
C THR A 2 -30.84 46.63 -34.53
N ALA A 3 -31.27 45.90 -33.50
CA ALA A 3 -32.07 46.23 -32.31
C ALA A 3 -31.84 45.14 -31.21
N SER A 4 -31.83 45.38 -29.89
CA SER A 4 -32.94 45.64 -28.95
C SER A 4 -34.15 44.72 -29.17
N VAL A 5 -34.65 43.93 -28.21
CA VAL A 5 -35.46 44.30 -27.03
C VAL A 5 -35.58 43.01 -26.16
N ALA A 6 -35.17 43.00 -24.88
CA ALA A 6 -35.99 43.19 -23.65
C ALA A 6 -37.07 42.10 -23.43
N ALA A 7 -37.49 41.69 -22.23
CA ALA A 7 -37.16 41.86 -20.82
C ALA A 7 -38.13 40.91 -20.06
N GLY A 8 -37.89 40.58 -18.80
CA GLY A 8 -38.93 39.95 -17.98
C GLY A 8 -38.40 39.18 -16.78
N ALA A 9 -38.28 39.87 -15.65
CA ALA A 9 -37.73 39.37 -14.40
C ALA A 9 -38.82 38.90 -13.40
N VAL A 10 -38.35 38.22 -12.35
CA VAL A 10 -38.79 38.27 -10.93
C VAL A 10 -39.64 37.12 -10.35
N SER A 11 -39.11 36.59 -9.22
CA SER A 11 -39.75 36.02 -8.00
C SER A 11 -40.23 34.57 -8.03
N ALA A 12 -39.56 33.61 -7.37
CA ALA A 12 -39.40 33.34 -5.92
C ALA A 12 -40.60 32.60 -5.27
N CYS A 13 -40.34 31.39 -4.75
CA CYS A 13 -40.67 30.93 -3.37
C CYS A 13 -40.46 29.40 -3.22
N ALA A 14 -39.89 29.01 -2.07
CA ALA A 14 -39.82 27.66 -1.49
C ALA A 14 -41.24 27.20 -1.02
N ASP A 15 -41.61 25.99 -0.57
CA ASP A 15 -41.01 24.74 -0.07
C ASP A 15 -42.16 23.66 -0.10
N PRO A 16 -42.21 22.61 0.75
CA PRO A 16 -41.84 21.19 0.56
C PRO A 16 -43.02 20.23 0.20
N THR A 17 -42.67 18.94 0.03
CA THR A 17 -43.50 17.70 0.08
C THR A 17 -43.96 17.07 -1.26
N ARG A 18 -43.27 15.96 -1.62
CA ARG A 18 -43.78 14.64 -2.09
C ARG A 18 -42.87 13.99 -3.16
N LEU A 19 -42.44 12.76 -2.85
CA LEU A 19 -41.74 11.78 -3.69
C LEU A 19 -42.64 11.28 -4.85
N PRO A 20 -42.10 10.59 -5.87
CA PRO A 20 -41.83 9.14 -5.73
C PRO A 20 -40.43 8.69 -6.22
N ARG A 21 -40.00 7.59 -5.61
CA ARG A 21 -38.84 6.76 -5.96
C ARG A 21 -38.90 6.29 -7.42
N SER A 22 -37.78 6.31 -8.12
CA SER A 22 -37.54 5.44 -9.28
C SER A 22 -36.29 4.59 -9.03
N ASP A 23 -36.50 3.29 -9.05
CA ASP A 23 -35.47 2.26 -9.02
C ASP A 23 -34.71 2.27 -10.35
N ALA A 24 -33.46 2.72 -10.32
CA ALA A 24 -32.51 2.54 -11.40
C ALA A 24 -31.26 1.87 -10.84
N ALA A 25 -31.17 0.56 -11.03
CA ALA A 25 -29.98 -0.23 -10.74
C ALA A 25 -28.81 0.26 -11.60
N PRO A 26 -27.60 0.52 -11.04
CA PRO A 26 -26.43 0.80 -11.85
C PRO A 26 -25.93 -0.49 -12.50
N VAL A 27 -25.95 -0.49 -13.82
CA VAL A 27 -25.46 -1.53 -14.73
C VAL A 27 -23.97 -1.81 -14.50
N CYS A 28 -23.63 -3.08 -14.26
CA CYS A 28 -22.25 -3.59 -14.21
C CYS A 28 -21.55 -3.46 -15.59
N PRO A 29 -20.39 -2.79 -15.69
CA PRO A 29 -19.64 -2.69 -16.93
C PRO A 29 -18.63 -3.85 -17.02
N TRP A 30 -19.12 -5.08 -17.16
CA TRP A 30 -18.29 -6.24 -17.53
C TRP A 30 -19.10 -7.17 -18.43
N ARG A 31 -19.29 -6.76 -19.68
CA ARG A 31 -19.61 -7.68 -20.77
C ARG A 31 -19.16 -7.07 -22.09
N SER A 32 -18.10 -7.63 -22.65
CA SER A 32 -17.69 -7.41 -24.03
C SER A 32 -18.82 -7.85 -24.97
N ARG A 33 -19.03 -7.05 -26.02
CA ARG A 33 -19.90 -7.39 -27.14
C ARG A 33 -19.27 -8.54 -27.92
N ASP A 34 -20.06 -9.55 -28.24
CA ASP A 34 -19.84 -10.40 -29.40
C ASP A 34 -21.10 -10.37 -30.29
N PRO A 35 -20.98 -10.58 -31.61
CA PRO A 35 -22.01 -10.27 -32.59
C PRO A 35 -22.85 -11.48 -33.04
N GLU A 36 -23.97 -11.19 -33.71
CA GLU A 36 -24.81 -12.05 -34.58
C GLU A 36 -25.88 -13.00 -33.96
N SER A 37 -27.10 -12.43 -33.78
CA SER A 37 -28.43 -12.80 -34.37
C SER A 37 -28.94 -14.27 -34.49
N PRO A 38 -30.22 -14.52 -34.88
CA PRO A 38 -31.44 -14.26 -34.09
C PRO A 38 -32.40 -15.47 -34.04
N HIS A 39 -33.20 -15.68 -32.98
CA HIS A 39 -34.56 -16.27 -33.09
C HIS A 39 -35.41 -15.96 -31.84
N PRO A 40 -36.72 -15.65 -31.99
CA PRO A 40 -37.59 -15.30 -30.88
C PRO A 40 -38.32 -16.54 -30.35
N VAL A 41 -38.33 -16.76 -29.04
CA VAL A 41 -39.25 -17.72 -28.42
C VAL A 41 -39.90 -17.08 -27.19
N THR A 42 -41.18 -16.76 -27.36
CA THR A 42 -42.16 -16.42 -26.34
C THR A 42 -42.56 -17.65 -25.52
N PHE A 43 -42.45 -17.57 -24.19
CA PHE A 43 -43.27 -18.30 -23.20
C PHE A 43 -43.18 -17.46 -21.90
N GLY A 44 -44.24 -17.09 -21.19
CA GLY A 44 -45.42 -17.86 -20.81
C GLY A 44 -45.43 -17.86 -19.27
N HIS A 45 -46.36 -17.09 -18.67
CA HIS A 45 -46.55 -17.02 -17.22
C HIS A 45 -46.92 -18.39 -16.64
N ILE A 46 -46.16 -18.89 -15.67
CA ILE A 46 -46.61 -19.90 -14.69
C ILE A 46 -46.05 -19.51 -13.31
N PRO A 47 -46.90 -19.39 -12.26
CA PRO A 47 -46.45 -19.20 -10.89
C PRO A 47 -46.16 -20.56 -10.24
N VAL A 48 -45.00 -20.71 -9.58
CA VAL A 48 -44.73 -21.86 -8.72
C VAL A 48 -44.40 -21.37 -7.32
N THR A 49 -45.39 -21.51 -6.45
CA THR A 49 -45.27 -21.59 -5.00
C THR A 49 -44.43 -22.80 -4.61
N ALA A 50 -43.29 -22.57 -3.94
CA ALA A 50 -42.54 -23.62 -3.26
C ALA A 50 -42.01 -23.10 -1.92
N THR A 51 -42.70 -23.49 -0.84
CA THR A 51 -42.23 -23.44 0.54
C THR A 51 -40.96 -24.29 0.71
N PRO A 52 -39.91 -23.83 1.43
CA PRO A 52 -38.75 -24.65 1.71
C PRO A 52 -39.02 -25.60 2.88
N THR A 53 -38.89 -26.90 2.62
CA THR A 53 -38.86 -27.97 3.62
C THR A 53 -37.57 -27.90 4.43
N LYS A 54 -37.74 -27.98 5.75
CA LYS A 54 -36.68 -27.99 6.77
C LYS A 54 -36.15 -29.42 6.94
N PRO A 55 -34.84 -29.69 6.88
CA PRO A 55 -34.32 -30.96 7.36
C PRO A 55 -34.23 -30.93 8.89
N THR A 56 -34.93 -31.86 9.52
CA THR A 56 -34.89 -32.16 10.94
C THR A 56 -33.63 -32.93 11.32
N GLY A 57 -32.97 -32.49 12.39
CA GLY A 57 -32.35 -33.37 13.39
C GLY A 57 -30.94 -33.88 13.09
N ASN A 58 -29.95 -33.26 13.73
CA ASN A 58 -29.01 -34.05 14.51
C ASN A 58 -28.74 -33.33 15.83
N SER A 59 -29.15 -33.95 16.92
CA SER A 59 -28.99 -33.53 18.31
C SER A 59 -27.57 -33.83 18.79
N GLY A 60 -26.87 -32.82 19.30
CA GLY A 60 -25.56 -33.00 19.91
C GLY A 60 -25.06 -31.73 20.60
N SER A 61 -25.18 -31.71 21.92
CA SER A 61 -24.59 -30.79 22.90
C SER A 61 -24.93 -29.30 22.81
N ASP A 62 -25.87 -28.89 23.66
CA ASP A 62 -25.88 -27.56 24.28
C ASP A 62 -24.55 -27.36 25.03
N VAL A 63 -23.68 -26.52 24.48
CA VAL A 63 -22.53 -25.94 25.17
C VAL A 63 -22.75 -24.44 25.24
N SER A 64 -22.87 -23.94 26.46
CA SER A 64 -23.01 -22.52 26.82
C SER A 64 -22.07 -21.62 26.00
N PRO A 65 -22.54 -20.47 25.46
CA PRO A 65 -21.73 -19.57 24.65
C PRO A 65 -21.03 -18.56 25.55
N ALA A 66 -20.03 -18.99 26.31
CA ALA A 66 -19.13 -18.07 27.00
C ALA A 66 -17.70 -18.52 26.72
N LEU A 67 -16.94 -17.67 26.01
CA LEU A 67 -15.52 -17.82 25.69
C LEU A 67 -15.08 -18.75 24.55
N ALA A 68 -15.96 -19.16 23.64
CA ALA A 68 -15.48 -19.58 22.31
C ALA A 68 -15.11 -18.32 21.53
N LEU A 69 -13.81 -17.96 21.50
CA LEU A 69 -13.27 -16.95 20.60
C LEU A 69 -13.53 -17.46 19.17
N LYS A 70 -14.71 -17.20 18.58
CA LYS A 70 -15.01 -17.60 17.21
C LYS A 70 -13.97 -16.91 16.30
N TRP A 71 -13.04 -17.71 15.77
CA TRP A 71 -11.91 -17.25 14.96
C TRP A 71 -12.33 -16.78 13.57
N ASN A 72 -13.59 -17.01 13.17
CA ASN A 72 -14.12 -16.53 11.91
C ASN A 72 -14.45 -15.04 12.02
N PRO A 73 -13.83 -14.18 11.19
CA PRO A 73 -14.16 -12.76 11.17
C PRO A 73 -15.64 -12.56 10.86
N THR A 74 -16.31 -11.66 11.60
CA THR A 74 -17.68 -11.28 11.27
C THR A 74 -17.67 -10.49 9.95
N LEU A 75 -18.44 -10.97 8.99
CA LEU A 75 -18.59 -10.41 7.65
C LEU A 75 -20.08 -10.32 7.32
N SER A 76 -20.49 -9.32 6.52
CA SER A 76 -21.90 -9.17 6.11
C SER A 76 -22.37 -10.28 5.19
N VAL A 77 -21.45 -10.83 4.39
CA VAL A 77 -21.70 -11.95 3.47
C VAL A 77 -20.48 -12.88 3.43
N PRO A 78 -20.64 -14.16 3.04
CA PRO A 78 -19.52 -15.08 2.85
C PRO A 78 -18.49 -14.52 1.85
N PRO A 79 -17.19 -14.79 2.06
CA PRO A 79 -16.16 -14.35 1.11
C PRO A 79 -16.37 -15.00 -0.27
N PRO A 80 -16.22 -14.24 -1.36
CA PRO A 80 -16.36 -14.80 -2.70
C PRO A 80 -15.27 -15.85 -2.98
N GLN A 81 -15.59 -16.85 -3.79
CA GLN A 81 -14.60 -17.81 -4.26
C GLN A 81 -13.61 -17.12 -5.22
N ALA A 82 -12.34 -17.51 -5.14
CA ALA A 82 -11.31 -17.02 -6.03
C ALA A 82 -11.55 -17.54 -7.45
N PRO A 83 -11.53 -16.67 -8.48
CA PRO A 83 -11.50 -17.12 -9.87
C PRO A 83 -10.27 -17.99 -10.13
N SER A 84 -10.34 -18.90 -11.11
CA SER A 84 -9.18 -19.66 -11.57
C SER A 84 -8.09 -18.73 -12.11
N ALA A 85 -6.82 -19.09 -11.89
CA ALA A 85 -5.70 -18.33 -12.46
C ALA A 85 -5.77 -18.24 -13.99
N GLU A 86 -5.42 -17.07 -14.52
CA GLU A 86 -5.25 -16.87 -15.95
C GLU A 86 -4.02 -17.66 -16.47
N PRO A 87 -3.97 -18.02 -17.77
CA PRO A 87 -2.79 -18.63 -18.39
C PRO A 87 -1.53 -17.77 -18.20
N VAL A 88 -0.37 -18.43 -18.11
CA VAL A 88 0.91 -17.73 -17.97
C VAL A 88 1.14 -16.84 -19.18
N ARG A 89 1.56 -15.60 -18.94
CA ARG A 89 2.02 -14.71 -20.00
C ARG A 89 3.54 -14.88 -20.14
N TRP A 90 3.94 -15.82 -21.01
CA TRP A 90 5.33 -16.24 -21.16
C TRP A 90 6.28 -15.11 -21.60
N TRP A 91 5.82 -14.19 -22.45
CA TRP A 91 6.64 -13.06 -22.89
C TRP A 91 6.95 -12.08 -21.76
N PRO A 92 5.97 -11.51 -21.02
CA PRO A 92 6.25 -10.68 -19.85
C PRO A 92 7.07 -11.39 -18.77
N LEU A 93 6.79 -12.67 -18.53
CA LEU A 93 7.56 -13.48 -17.57
C LEU A 93 9.02 -13.64 -18.00
N GLY A 94 9.25 -14.00 -19.27
CA GLY A 94 10.58 -14.16 -19.84
C GLY A 94 11.40 -12.87 -19.77
N ILE A 95 10.82 -11.72 -20.17
CA ILE A 95 11.48 -10.42 -20.05
C ILE A 95 11.80 -10.09 -18.59
N ALA A 96 10.85 -10.28 -17.67
CA ALA A 96 11.06 -9.95 -16.26
C ALA A 96 12.15 -10.82 -15.63
N LEU A 97 12.19 -12.11 -15.94
CA LEU A 97 13.22 -13.04 -15.47
C LEU A 97 14.60 -12.70 -16.05
N LEU A 98 14.69 -12.49 -17.37
CA LEU A 98 15.94 -12.11 -18.01
C LEU A 98 16.44 -10.75 -17.51
N GLY A 99 15.54 -9.79 -17.31
CA GLY A 99 15.86 -8.49 -16.73
C GLY A 99 16.36 -8.59 -15.29
N ALA A 100 15.69 -9.40 -14.44
CA ALA A 100 16.10 -9.60 -13.07
C ALA A 100 17.46 -10.32 -12.96
N LEU A 101 17.64 -11.41 -13.69
CA LEU A 101 18.90 -12.19 -13.68
C LEU A 101 20.05 -11.42 -14.33
N GLY A 102 19.79 -10.77 -15.47
CA GLY A 102 20.79 -9.98 -16.19
C GLY A 102 21.25 -8.77 -15.38
N LEU A 103 20.31 -8.04 -14.76
CA LEU A 103 20.67 -6.91 -13.89
C LEU A 103 21.41 -7.38 -12.63
N ALA A 104 21.00 -8.51 -12.02
CA ALA A 104 21.72 -9.05 -10.87
C ALA A 104 23.15 -9.49 -11.22
N ALA A 105 23.35 -10.13 -12.38
CA ALA A 105 24.67 -10.49 -12.87
C ALA A 105 25.54 -9.24 -13.14
N PHE A 106 24.96 -8.21 -13.77
CA PHE A 106 25.65 -6.95 -14.03
C PHE A 106 26.03 -6.20 -12.75
N VAL A 107 25.11 -6.07 -11.80
CA VAL A 107 25.39 -5.42 -10.51
C VAL A 107 26.43 -6.21 -9.73
N TRP A 108 26.40 -7.54 -9.79
CA TRP A 108 27.43 -8.38 -9.16
C TRP A 108 28.81 -8.14 -9.78
N SER A 109 28.92 -8.08 -11.11
CA SER A 109 30.20 -7.88 -11.78
C SER A 109 30.77 -6.49 -11.58
N GLU A 110 29.94 -5.45 -11.62
CA GLU A 110 30.39 -4.05 -11.58
C GLU A 110 30.47 -3.45 -10.18
N HIS A 111 29.65 -3.93 -9.24
CA HIS A 111 29.49 -3.32 -7.92
C HIS A 111 29.66 -4.32 -6.76
N GLY A 112 29.86 -5.60 -7.07
CA GLY A 112 30.15 -6.64 -6.11
C GLY A 112 28.92 -7.27 -5.45
N ALA A 113 29.19 -8.13 -4.46
CA ALA A 113 28.19 -9.02 -3.89
C ALA A 113 27.09 -8.29 -3.10
N LEU A 114 27.45 -7.29 -2.29
CA LEU A 114 26.49 -6.60 -1.43
C LEU A 114 25.37 -5.92 -2.24
N PRO A 115 25.66 -5.06 -3.25
CA PRO A 115 24.63 -4.47 -4.11
C PRO A 115 23.75 -5.51 -4.81
N ALA A 116 24.34 -6.60 -5.30
CA ALA A 116 23.60 -7.66 -5.98
C ALA A 116 22.65 -8.40 -5.03
N VAL A 117 23.08 -8.69 -3.79
CA VAL A 117 22.22 -9.30 -2.77
C VAL A 117 21.05 -8.38 -2.42
N LEU A 118 21.28 -7.06 -2.31
CA LEU A 118 20.19 -6.10 -2.06
C LEU A 118 19.16 -6.06 -3.19
N LEU A 119 19.61 -6.14 -4.44
CA LEU A 119 18.72 -6.25 -5.59
C LEU A 119 17.87 -7.53 -5.52
N LEU A 120 18.50 -8.68 -5.23
CA LEU A 120 17.80 -9.97 -5.10
C LEU A 120 16.80 -9.98 -3.93
N LEU A 121 17.16 -9.40 -2.79
CA LEU A 121 16.25 -9.20 -1.66
C LEU A 121 15.07 -8.31 -2.07
N GLY A 122 15.33 -7.23 -2.82
CA GLY A 122 14.30 -6.41 -3.44
C GLY A 122 13.36 -7.21 -4.34
N THR A 123 13.90 -8.10 -5.18
CA THR A 123 13.11 -9.01 -6.02
C THR A 123 12.22 -9.92 -5.18
N GLY A 124 12.74 -10.49 -4.09
CA GLY A 124 11.95 -11.25 -3.12
C GLY A 124 10.83 -10.42 -2.48
N LEU A 125 11.12 -9.17 -2.10
CA LEU A 125 10.14 -8.25 -1.52
C LEU A 125 9.01 -7.96 -2.51
N GLY A 126 9.36 -7.64 -3.77
CA GLY A 126 8.37 -7.38 -4.83
C GLY A 126 7.50 -8.58 -5.16
N PHE A 127 8.12 -9.76 -5.27
CA PHE A 127 7.41 -11.02 -5.49
C PHE A 127 6.39 -11.29 -4.36
N THR A 128 6.83 -11.12 -3.11
CA THR A 128 5.97 -11.33 -1.93
C THR A 128 4.85 -10.29 -1.86
N LEU A 129 5.16 -9.00 -2.06
CA LEU A 129 4.18 -7.91 -2.07
C LEU A 129 3.08 -8.15 -3.10
N PHE A 130 3.44 -8.62 -4.30
CA PHE A 130 2.49 -8.94 -5.34
C PHE A 130 1.58 -10.12 -4.96
N HIS A 131 2.16 -11.26 -4.56
CA HIS A 131 1.39 -12.48 -4.26
C HIS A 131 0.48 -12.33 -3.04
N SER A 132 0.91 -11.60 -2.03
CA SER A 132 0.09 -11.31 -0.84
C SER A 132 -0.82 -10.10 -1.01
N ARG A 133 -0.66 -9.33 -2.10
CA ARG A 133 -1.32 -8.03 -2.34
C ARG A 133 -1.27 -7.14 -1.09
N PHE A 134 -0.11 -7.12 -0.44
CA PHE A 134 0.06 -6.51 0.88
C PHE A 134 0.07 -4.99 0.79
N GLY A 135 -1.12 -4.39 0.81
CA GLY A 135 -1.31 -2.95 0.71
C GLY A 135 -1.51 -2.29 2.07
N PHE A 136 -0.81 -1.18 2.32
CA PHE A 136 -1.09 -0.34 3.49
C PHE A 136 -2.32 0.54 3.28
N THR A 137 -2.40 1.21 2.14
CA THR A 137 -3.48 2.13 1.77
C THR A 137 -4.86 1.48 1.83
N SER A 138 -5.02 0.30 1.23
CA SER A 138 -6.31 -0.40 1.16
C SER A 138 -6.75 -0.90 2.53
N ALA A 139 -5.85 -1.47 3.33
CA ALA A 139 -6.14 -1.91 4.68
C ALA A 139 -6.69 -0.77 5.56
N TRP A 140 -6.06 0.40 5.50
CA TRP A 140 -6.49 1.56 6.28
C TRP A 140 -7.80 2.14 5.76
N ARG A 141 -7.96 2.21 4.44
CA ARG A 141 -9.22 2.63 3.80
C ARG A 141 -10.39 1.75 4.22
N GLN A 142 -10.24 0.43 4.12
CA GLN A 142 -11.30 -0.52 4.44
C GLN A 142 -11.68 -0.47 5.92
N PHE A 143 -10.71 -0.30 6.80
CA PHE A 143 -10.99 -0.16 8.24
C PHE A 143 -11.73 1.14 8.56
N LEU A 144 -11.27 2.28 8.05
CA LEU A 144 -11.93 3.56 8.33
C LEU A 144 -13.30 3.67 7.66
N ALA A 145 -13.45 3.16 6.44
CA ALA A 145 -14.69 3.26 5.66
C ALA A 145 -15.78 2.31 6.19
N VAL A 146 -15.47 1.02 6.35
CA VAL A 146 -16.48 -0.01 6.70
C VAL A 146 -16.16 -0.80 7.97
N GLY A 147 -14.97 -0.62 8.56
CA GLY A 147 -14.57 -1.38 9.75
C GLY A 147 -13.91 -2.72 9.47
N ASN A 148 -13.49 -3.00 8.23
CA ASN A 148 -12.78 -4.25 7.93
C ASN A 148 -11.33 -4.19 8.44
N GLY A 149 -11.08 -4.87 9.56
CA GLY A 149 -9.79 -4.88 10.25
C GLY A 149 -8.84 -5.99 9.78
N THR A 150 -9.17 -6.74 8.73
CA THR A 150 -8.35 -7.87 8.26
C THR A 150 -6.95 -7.43 7.85
N GLY A 151 -6.85 -6.33 7.09
CA GLY A 151 -5.55 -5.78 6.68
C GLY A 151 -4.71 -5.23 7.84
N LEU A 152 -5.31 -4.52 8.81
CA LEU A 152 -4.57 -4.03 9.98
C LEU A 152 -4.06 -5.16 10.86
N ARG A 153 -4.81 -6.26 10.99
CA ARG A 153 -4.32 -7.44 11.71
C ARG A 153 -3.13 -8.09 11.01
N ALA A 154 -3.12 -8.09 9.67
CA ALA A 154 -1.93 -8.51 8.92
C ALA A 154 -0.74 -7.56 9.11
N HIS A 155 -0.98 -6.24 9.20
CA HIS A 155 0.06 -5.28 9.59
C HIS A 155 0.58 -5.57 11.00
N ALA A 156 -0.28 -5.95 11.94
CA ALA A 156 0.15 -6.31 13.30
C ALA A 156 1.13 -7.49 13.29
N VAL A 157 0.84 -8.52 12.48
CA VAL A 157 1.75 -9.67 12.31
C VAL A 157 3.06 -9.23 11.69
N LEU A 158 3.02 -8.42 10.64
CA LEU A 158 4.21 -7.88 9.98
C LEU A 158 5.06 -7.09 10.99
N LEU A 159 4.47 -6.12 11.68
CA LEU A 159 5.15 -5.27 12.66
C LEU A 159 5.71 -6.07 13.83
N GLY A 160 4.94 -7.01 14.39
CA GLY A 160 5.38 -7.82 15.53
C GLY A 160 6.52 -8.78 15.14
N THR A 161 6.46 -9.36 13.94
CA THR A 161 7.54 -10.22 13.43
C THR A 161 8.78 -9.37 13.15
N THR A 162 8.64 -8.22 12.51
CA THR A 162 9.75 -7.29 12.27
C THR A 162 10.36 -6.80 13.58
N ALA A 163 9.55 -6.42 14.58
CA ALA A 163 10.04 -5.99 15.89
C ALA A 163 10.82 -7.10 16.60
N THR A 164 10.35 -8.35 16.49
CA THR A 164 11.06 -9.51 17.05
C THR A 164 12.40 -9.72 16.36
N LEU A 165 12.43 -9.73 15.02
CA LEU A 165 13.66 -9.93 14.27
C LEU A 165 14.65 -8.77 14.44
N PHE A 166 14.18 -7.52 14.46
CA PHE A 166 15.02 -6.35 14.67
C PHE A 166 15.61 -6.32 16.07
N ALA A 167 14.83 -6.63 17.11
CA ALA A 167 15.35 -6.72 18.47
C ALA A 167 16.45 -7.79 18.60
N LEU A 168 16.30 -8.93 17.91
CA LEU A 168 17.34 -9.97 17.88
C LEU A 168 18.58 -9.54 17.09
N VAL A 169 18.40 -9.04 15.87
CA VAL A 169 19.50 -8.65 14.97
C VAL A 169 20.30 -7.48 15.53
N ILE A 170 19.61 -6.40 15.93
CA ILE A 170 20.25 -5.20 16.46
C ILE A 170 20.79 -5.48 17.87
N GLY A 171 20.02 -6.16 18.71
CA GLY A 171 20.45 -6.48 20.08
C GLY A 171 21.66 -7.41 20.16
N THR A 172 21.91 -8.24 19.14
CA THR A 172 23.11 -9.10 19.05
C THR A 172 24.21 -8.53 18.16
N GLY A 173 23.96 -7.41 17.47
CA GLY A 173 24.91 -6.84 16.48
C GLY A 173 25.17 -7.74 15.27
N THR A 174 24.24 -8.64 14.91
CA THR A 174 24.45 -9.59 13.81
C THR A 174 24.27 -8.93 12.44
N GLY A 175 25.37 -8.45 11.88
CA GLY A 175 25.43 -7.94 10.51
C GLY A 175 26.17 -8.87 9.54
N LEU A 176 25.95 -8.64 8.25
CA LEU A 176 26.72 -9.24 7.15
C LEU A 176 27.50 -8.15 6.40
N PHE A 177 28.52 -8.57 5.67
CA PHE A 177 29.39 -7.66 4.89
C PHE A 177 30.06 -6.56 5.73
N GLY A 178 30.29 -6.81 7.02
CA GLY A 178 30.90 -5.85 7.94
C GLY A 178 30.00 -4.69 8.36
N ASN A 179 28.71 -4.71 7.99
CA ASN A 179 27.75 -3.69 8.40
C ASN A 179 27.29 -3.91 9.84
N GLU A 180 26.97 -2.83 10.54
CA GLU A 180 26.40 -2.87 11.88
C GLU A 180 24.90 -2.51 11.79
N PRO A 181 23.99 -3.44 12.14
CA PRO A 181 22.55 -3.17 12.13
C PRO A 181 22.17 -2.04 13.09
N SER A 182 21.57 -0.96 12.57
CA SER A 182 21.13 0.18 13.35
C SER A 182 19.60 0.30 13.40
N PRO A 183 19.04 0.80 14.51
CA PRO A 183 17.61 1.10 14.58
C PRO A 183 17.22 2.23 13.62
N SER A 184 15.98 2.20 13.16
CA SER A 184 15.36 3.30 12.44
C SER A 184 14.60 4.19 13.42
N ALA A 185 15.06 5.43 13.57
CA ALA A 185 14.41 6.43 14.42
C ALA A 185 14.46 7.80 13.75
N GLY A 186 13.35 8.53 13.81
CA GLY A 186 13.24 9.90 13.28
C GLY A 186 12.95 10.91 14.39
N PRO A 187 13.27 12.21 14.18
CA PRO A 187 12.93 13.26 15.13
C PRO A 187 11.42 13.43 15.25
N ILE A 188 10.95 13.85 16.42
CA ILE A 188 9.52 14.03 16.70
C ILE A 188 9.23 15.52 16.73
N GLY A 189 8.42 16.02 15.79
CA GLY A 189 8.15 17.44 15.68
C GLY A 189 7.07 17.79 14.67
N ILE A 190 6.96 19.08 14.34
CA ILE A 190 5.94 19.59 13.42
C ILE A 190 6.06 18.92 12.04
N ALA A 191 7.29 18.73 11.57
CA ALA A 191 7.57 18.06 10.30
C ALA A 191 7.01 16.62 10.26
N LEU A 192 7.19 15.84 11.34
CA LEU A 192 6.61 14.51 11.47
C LEU A 192 5.08 14.53 11.31
N PHE A 193 4.42 15.37 12.10
CA PHE A 193 2.96 15.40 12.16
C PHE A 193 2.34 15.89 10.85
N ALA A 194 2.85 17.00 10.31
CA ALA A 194 2.39 17.56 9.05
C ALA A 194 2.68 16.60 7.88
N GLY A 195 3.90 16.04 7.84
CA GLY A 195 4.31 15.14 6.78
C GLY A 195 3.51 13.84 6.77
N ALA A 196 3.31 13.22 7.93
CA ALA A 196 2.53 11.98 8.05
C ALA A 196 1.07 12.21 7.64
N PHE A 197 0.47 13.33 8.06
CA PHE A 197 -0.89 13.71 7.67
C PHE A 197 -1.02 13.91 6.15
N LEU A 198 -0.12 14.69 5.54
CA LEU A 198 -0.10 14.90 4.08
C LEU A 198 0.12 13.59 3.32
N PHE A 199 1.03 12.75 3.80
CA PHE A 199 1.27 11.43 3.22
C PHE A 199 0.01 10.55 3.28
N GLY A 200 -0.72 10.58 4.40
CA GLY A 200 -1.99 9.87 4.58
C GLY A 200 -3.05 10.27 3.57
N ILE A 201 -3.21 11.58 3.31
CA ILE A 201 -4.09 12.09 2.24
C ILE A 201 -3.62 11.59 0.88
N GLY A 202 -2.32 11.78 0.60
CA GLY A 202 -1.71 11.46 -0.68
C GLY A 202 -1.88 10.00 -1.07
N MET A 203 -1.63 9.07 -0.15
CA MET A 203 -1.77 7.64 -0.45
C MET A 203 -3.21 7.22 -0.74
N GLN A 204 -4.20 7.94 -0.18
CA GLN A 204 -5.61 7.68 -0.51
C GLN A 204 -5.97 8.21 -1.88
N LEU A 205 -5.48 9.38 -2.31
CA LEU A 205 -5.72 9.90 -3.65
C LEU A 205 -4.98 9.09 -4.72
N GLY A 206 -3.70 8.78 -4.47
CA GLY A 206 -2.85 7.97 -5.36
C GLY A 206 -3.24 6.50 -5.45
N GLY A 207 -4.09 6.01 -4.53
CA GLY A 207 -4.60 4.63 -4.54
C GLY A 207 -3.59 3.57 -4.13
N ALA A 208 -2.35 3.95 -3.81
CA ALA A 208 -1.27 3.09 -3.35
C ALA A 208 -0.38 3.83 -2.34
N CYS A 209 0.38 3.05 -1.54
CA CYS A 209 1.44 3.56 -0.67
C CYS A 209 2.79 3.41 -1.39
N ALA A 210 3.91 3.86 -0.81
CA ALA A 210 5.21 3.82 -1.49
C ALA A 210 5.61 2.42 -2.03
N SER A 211 5.55 1.37 -1.21
CA SER A 211 5.79 -0.02 -1.65
C SER A 211 4.71 -0.51 -2.60
N GLY A 212 3.47 -0.11 -2.36
CA GLY A 212 2.32 -0.35 -3.23
C GLY A 212 2.55 0.16 -4.64
N THR A 213 3.09 1.37 -4.76
CA THR A 213 3.39 2.02 -6.03
C THR A 213 4.39 1.21 -6.83
N LEU A 214 5.47 0.73 -6.20
CA LEU A 214 6.51 -0.05 -6.85
C LEU A 214 6.01 -1.40 -7.39
N PHE A 215 5.36 -2.21 -6.55
CA PHE A 215 4.90 -3.52 -7.01
C PHE A 215 3.75 -3.39 -8.03
N ALA A 216 2.88 -2.37 -7.89
CA ALA A 216 1.82 -2.12 -8.85
C ALA A 216 2.39 -1.71 -10.22
N VAL A 217 3.42 -0.86 -10.24
CA VAL A 217 4.16 -0.52 -11.47
C VAL A 217 4.79 -1.76 -12.09
N GLY A 218 5.48 -2.60 -11.31
CA GLY A 218 6.05 -3.86 -11.80
C GLY A 218 5.00 -4.80 -12.39
N SER A 219 3.81 -4.85 -11.79
CA SER A 219 2.70 -5.68 -12.28
C SER A 219 1.96 -5.14 -13.52
N GLY A 220 2.34 -3.95 -14.02
CA GLY A 220 1.77 -3.35 -15.24
C GLY A 220 0.64 -2.33 -15.03
N GLN A 221 0.38 -1.91 -13.79
CA GLN A 221 -0.72 -0.98 -13.47
C GLN A 221 -0.36 0.46 -13.90
N SER A 222 -0.67 0.81 -15.14
CA SER A 222 -0.33 2.10 -15.77
C SER A 222 -0.80 3.34 -14.99
N ALA A 223 -1.98 3.30 -14.35
CA ALA A 223 -2.49 4.42 -13.54
C ALA A 223 -1.54 4.82 -12.40
N ILE A 224 -0.81 3.85 -11.84
CA ILE A 224 0.08 4.07 -10.70
C ILE A 224 1.41 4.69 -11.13
N LEU A 225 1.79 4.64 -12.42
CA LEU A 225 2.95 5.37 -12.94
C LEU A 225 2.80 6.88 -12.75
N ILE A 226 1.59 7.41 -12.91
CA ILE A 226 1.29 8.83 -12.68
C ILE A 226 1.50 9.18 -11.20
N THR A 227 1.10 8.27 -10.32
CA THR A 227 1.30 8.42 -8.87
C THR A 227 2.79 8.36 -8.51
N LEU A 228 3.56 7.45 -9.12
CA LEU A 228 5.01 7.39 -8.95
C LEU A 228 5.70 8.66 -9.43
N PHE A 229 5.33 9.15 -10.61
CA PHE A 229 5.83 10.40 -11.15
C PHE A 229 5.54 11.57 -10.21
N GLY A 230 4.29 11.71 -9.75
CA GLY A 230 3.92 12.70 -8.74
C GLY A 230 4.72 12.56 -7.45
N PHE A 231 5.00 11.34 -6.99
CA PHE A 231 5.83 11.07 -5.82
C PHE A 231 7.25 11.62 -5.99
N ILE A 232 7.90 11.31 -7.12
CA ILE A 232 9.24 11.81 -7.45
C ILE A 232 9.22 13.35 -7.47
N VAL A 233 8.26 13.96 -8.18
CA VAL A 233 8.09 15.42 -8.23
C VAL A 233 7.90 16.01 -6.83
N GLY A 234 7.03 15.43 -6.01
CA GLY A 234 6.83 15.87 -4.62
C GLY A 234 8.08 15.77 -3.75
N SER A 235 8.92 14.77 -3.99
CA SER A 235 10.20 14.62 -3.29
C SER A 235 11.19 15.73 -3.69
N GLN A 236 11.21 16.09 -4.97
CA GLN A 236 12.01 17.22 -5.45
C GLN A 236 11.51 18.56 -4.91
N ILE A 237 10.18 18.76 -4.85
CA ILE A 237 9.58 19.95 -4.23
C ILE A 237 10.07 20.11 -2.79
N TYR A 238 10.07 19.01 -2.01
CA TYR A 238 10.64 19.04 -0.67
C TYR A 238 12.14 19.38 -0.68
N SER A 239 12.93 18.79 -1.56
CA SER A 239 14.38 19.07 -1.61
C SER A 239 14.69 20.54 -1.88
N VAL A 240 13.90 21.20 -2.72
CA VAL A 240 13.99 22.65 -2.97
C VAL A 240 13.51 23.44 -1.75
N ALA A 241 12.39 23.04 -1.15
CA ALA A 241 11.79 23.72 0.01
C ALA A 241 12.46 23.41 1.34
N TRP A 242 13.48 22.54 1.37
CA TRP A 242 14.13 22.07 2.60
C TRP A 242 14.58 23.19 3.55
N PRO A 243 15.16 24.31 3.08
CA PRO A 243 15.53 25.43 3.96
C PRO A 243 14.37 26.03 4.76
N LEU A 244 13.13 25.85 4.32
CA LEU A 244 11.93 26.38 4.99
C LEU A 244 11.40 25.45 6.09
N VAL A 245 11.89 24.21 6.13
CA VAL A 245 11.34 23.15 7.00
C VAL A 245 12.40 22.45 7.84
N SER A 246 13.69 22.73 7.61
CA SER A 246 14.81 22.08 8.26
C SER A 246 14.99 22.49 9.73
N ASP A 247 14.51 23.67 10.10
CA ASP A 247 14.60 24.28 11.43
C ASP A 247 13.29 24.20 12.24
N LEU A 248 12.28 23.47 11.72
CA LEU A 248 11.01 23.29 12.42
C LEU A 248 11.23 22.65 13.81
N PRO A 249 10.50 23.10 14.85
CA PRO A 249 10.58 22.55 16.19
C PRO A 249 10.42 21.03 16.21
N ALA A 250 11.44 20.35 16.73
CA ALA A 250 11.46 18.91 16.92
C ALA A 250 12.30 18.53 18.13
N ILE A 251 11.94 17.43 18.78
CA ILE A 251 12.76 16.76 19.78
C ILE A 251 13.55 15.62 19.11
N PRO A 252 14.70 15.23 19.69
CA PRO A 252 15.49 14.11 19.20
C PRO A 252 14.68 12.81 19.10
N PRO A 253 15.12 11.85 18.27
CA PRO A 253 14.48 10.54 18.18
C PRO A 253 14.41 9.85 19.55
N VAL A 254 13.24 9.31 19.89
CA VAL A 254 13.04 8.55 21.14
C VAL A 254 12.93 7.07 20.80
N LEU A 255 13.90 6.28 21.27
CA LEU A 255 13.92 4.82 21.17
C LEU A 255 13.56 4.21 22.51
N LEU A 256 12.58 3.30 22.52
CA LEU A 256 12.18 2.59 23.74
C LEU A 256 13.30 1.70 24.28
N SER A 257 14.18 1.18 23.40
CA SER A 257 15.34 0.36 23.79
C SER A 257 16.28 1.08 24.76
N ASP A 258 16.40 2.39 24.63
CA ASP A 258 17.36 3.18 25.42
C ASP A 258 16.87 3.38 26.87
N HIS A 259 15.57 3.18 27.12
CA HIS A 259 14.94 3.38 28.43
C HIS A 259 14.57 2.08 29.14
N VAL A 260 14.12 1.06 28.39
CA VAL A 260 13.62 -0.21 28.95
C VAL A 260 14.36 -1.44 28.42
N GLY A 261 15.46 -1.24 27.68
CA GLY A 261 16.20 -2.30 27.01
C GLY A 261 15.44 -2.88 25.81
N TRP A 262 16.13 -3.70 25.00
CA TRP A 262 15.54 -4.35 23.83
C TRP A 262 14.37 -5.27 24.17
N GLY A 263 14.47 -6.04 25.27
CA GLY A 263 13.39 -6.92 25.73
C GLY A 263 12.15 -6.14 26.18
N GLY A 264 12.32 -5.05 26.94
CA GLY A 264 11.21 -4.20 27.36
C GLY A 264 10.56 -3.47 26.19
N SER A 265 11.38 -2.91 25.28
CA SER A 265 10.91 -2.26 24.04
C SER A 265 10.07 -3.21 23.18
N TRP A 266 10.55 -4.44 23.00
CA TRP A 266 9.82 -5.50 22.31
C TRP A 266 8.49 -5.82 22.99
N LEU A 267 8.50 -6.02 24.32
CA LEU A 267 7.28 -6.35 25.07
C LEU A 267 6.20 -5.25 24.94
N ILE A 268 6.60 -3.99 25.08
CA ILE A 268 5.70 -2.83 24.90
C ILE A 268 5.14 -2.80 23.47
N THR A 269 5.99 -3.03 22.47
CA THR A 269 5.59 -3.06 21.06
C THR A 269 4.58 -4.18 20.80
N ILE A 270 4.84 -5.40 21.26
CA ILE A 270 3.92 -6.54 21.10
C ILE A 270 2.60 -6.27 21.84
N ALA A 271 2.64 -5.72 23.06
CA ALA A 271 1.43 -5.37 23.81
C ALA A 271 0.56 -4.35 23.07
N ALA A 272 1.16 -3.31 22.50
CA ALA A 272 0.45 -2.31 21.69
C ALA A 272 -0.17 -2.91 20.43
N LEU A 273 0.54 -3.83 19.75
CA LEU A 273 0.03 -4.54 18.58
C LEU A 273 -1.12 -5.50 18.92
N VAL A 274 -1.04 -6.20 20.06
CA VAL A 274 -2.14 -7.04 20.57
C VAL A 274 -3.37 -6.16 20.85
N ALA A 275 -3.19 -5.00 21.49
CA ALA A 275 -4.28 -4.06 21.71
C ALA A 275 -4.92 -3.59 20.39
N MET A 276 -4.11 -3.31 19.36
CA MET A 276 -4.59 -2.99 18.01
C MET A 276 -5.39 -4.14 17.40
N VAL A 277 -4.95 -5.40 17.56
CA VAL A 277 -5.69 -6.58 17.07
C VAL A 277 -7.04 -6.73 17.78
N VAL A 278 -7.08 -6.53 19.11
CA VAL A 278 -8.32 -6.57 19.89
C VAL A 278 -9.28 -5.47 19.45
N LEU A 279 -8.80 -4.23 19.33
CA LEU A 279 -9.61 -3.09 18.89
C LEU A 279 -10.18 -3.30 17.49
N THR A 280 -9.34 -3.72 16.54
CA THR A 280 -9.77 -3.94 15.15
C THR A 280 -10.79 -5.08 15.03
N ARG A 281 -10.65 -6.15 15.82
CA ARG A 281 -11.68 -7.20 15.93
C ARG A 281 -12.97 -6.67 16.53
N PHE A 282 -12.91 -5.91 17.61
CA PHE A 282 -14.08 -5.33 18.25
C PHE A 282 -14.88 -4.45 17.27
N VAL A 283 -14.19 -3.55 16.55
CA VAL A 283 -14.80 -2.69 15.53
C VAL A 283 -15.42 -3.52 14.40
N GLN A 284 -14.70 -4.52 13.89
CA GLN A 284 -15.18 -5.38 12.83
C GLN A 284 -16.42 -6.18 13.24
N ASN A 285 -16.45 -6.73 14.45
CA ASN A 285 -17.59 -7.48 14.97
C ASN A 285 -18.83 -6.60 15.19
N ARG A 286 -18.65 -5.30 15.46
CA ARG A 286 -19.76 -4.35 15.59
C ARG A 286 -20.26 -3.82 14.24
N ARG A 287 -19.37 -3.58 13.29
CA ARG A 287 -19.71 -2.98 11.99
C ARG A 287 -20.10 -4.00 10.93
N VAL A 288 -19.67 -5.25 11.08
CA VAL A 288 -19.98 -6.39 10.18
C VAL A 288 -19.72 -6.02 8.71
N PRO A 289 -18.47 -5.70 8.34
CA PRO A 289 -18.14 -5.19 7.01
C PRO A 289 -18.26 -6.26 5.92
N PRO A 290 -18.36 -5.84 4.65
CA PRO A 290 -18.26 -6.77 3.53
C PRO A 290 -16.87 -7.39 3.38
N PRO A 291 -16.79 -8.59 2.77
CA PRO A 291 -15.53 -9.24 2.48
C PRO A 291 -14.70 -8.47 1.46
N VAL A 292 -13.40 -8.72 1.47
CA VAL A 292 -12.49 -8.27 0.42
C VAL A 292 -12.54 -9.23 -0.77
N GLY A 293 -12.38 -8.68 -1.98
CA GLY A 293 -12.39 -9.46 -3.21
C GLY A 293 -11.26 -10.49 -3.26
N ALA A 294 -11.60 -11.71 -3.68
CA ALA A 294 -10.65 -12.80 -3.83
C ALA A 294 -9.89 -12.66 -5.17
N PRO A 295 -8.55 -12.60 -5.18
CA PRO A 295 -7.73 -12.61 -6.40
C PRO A 295 -7.91 -13.88 -7.23
N PRO A 296 -7.79 -13.82 -8.57
CA PRO A 296 -7.55 -15.01 -9.37
C PRO A 296 -6.34 -15.78 -8.83
N SER A 297 -6.50 -17.08 -8.58
CA SER A 297 -5.47 -17.90 -7.92
C SER A 297 -5.43 -19.31 -8.49
N ALA A 298 -4.22 -19.85 -8.64
CA ALA A 298 -4.03 -21.26 -8.95
C ALA A 298 -4.26 -22.12 -7.68
N GLU A 299 -4.58 -23.40 -7.88
CA GLU A 299 -4.76 -24.39 -6.82
C GLU A 299 -3.50 -25.26 -6.63
N GLY A 300 -3.43 -25.98 -5.49
CA GLY A 300 -2.32 -26.87 -5.17
C GLY A 300 -0.97 -26.15 -5.04
N VAL A 301 0.11 -26.84 -5.44
CA VAL A 301 1.50 -26.34 -5.35
C VAL A 301 1.73 -25.13 -6.27
N ALA A 302 1.01 -25.07 -7.40
CA ALA A 302 1.09 -23.96 -8.33
C ALA A 302 0.66 -22.62 -7.70
N ARG A 303 -0.11 -22.64 -6.61
CA ARG A 303 -0.52 -21.44 -5.85
C ARG A 303 0.66 -20.63 -5.34
N ILE A 304 1.79 -21.26 -5.03
CA ILE A 304 2.98 -20.58 -4.50
C ILE A 304 3.47 -19.51 -5.50
N VAL A 305 3.47 -19.85 -6.79
CA VAL A 305 4.04 -19.00 -7.86
C VAL A 305 2.97 -18.33 -8.70
N ARG A 306 1.71 -18.79 -8.62
CA ARG A 306 0.62 -18.32 -9.50
C ARG A 306 -0.67 -17.94 -8.78
N GLY A 307 -0.67 -17.95 -7.45
CA GLY A 307 -1.86 -17.69 -6.65
C GLY A 307 -1.67 -16.62 -5.59
N SER A 308 -2.78 -16.18 -5.00
CA SER A 308 -2.75 -15.27 -3.87
C SER A 308 -2.35 -15.98 -2.58
N TRP A 309 -1.44 -15.35 -1.85
CA TRP A 309 -0.96 -15.84 -0.57
C TRP A 309 -1.87 -15.35 0.57
N PRO A 310 -2.02 -16.13 1.66
CA PRO A 310 -2.59 -15.61 2.89
C PRO A 310 -1.81 -14.38 3.36
N LEU A 311 -2.51 -13.35 3.84
CA LEU A 311 -1.88 -12.11 4.31
C LEU A 311 -0.86 -12.35 5.42
N VAL A 312 -1.08 -13.36 6.27
CA VAL A 312 -0.14 -13.77 7.33
C VAL A 312 1.16 -14.31 6.73
N ALA A 313 1.08 -15.16 5.71
CA ALA A 313 2.27 -15.67 5.03
C ALA A 313 3.07 -14.52 4.37
N GLY A 314 2.35 -13.59 3.71
CA GLY A 314 2.96 -12.36 3.19
C GLY A 314 3.66 -11.55 4.28
N ALA A 315 3.00 -11.32 5.42
CA ALA A 315 3.57 -10.58 6.55
C ALA A 315 4.87 -11.22 7.08
N LEU A 316 4.88 -12.54 7.27
CA LEU A 316 6.06 -13.27 7.78
C LEU A 316 7.23 -13.21 6.80
N VAL A 317 6.98 -13.44 5.51
CA VAL A 317 8.04 -13.41 4.48
C VAL A 317 8.57 -11.98 4.28
N LEU A 318 7.69 -10.97 4.28
CA LEU A 318 8.11 -9.57 4.21
C LEU A 318 8.94 -9.15 5.43
N ALA A 319 8.58 -9.61 6.63
CA ALA A 319 9.35 -9.35 7.84
C ALA A 319 10.75 -9.98 7.76
N ALA A 320 10.83 -11.24 7.32
CA ALA A 320 12.10 -11.95 7.15
C ALA A 320 13.00 -11.29 6.10
N LEU A 321 12.46 -10.93 4.94
CA LEU A 321 13.19 -10.24 3.88
C LEU A 321 13.60 -8.82 4.32
N GLY A 322 12.75 -8.10 5.03
CA GLY A 322 13.07 -6.79 5.60
C GLY A 322 14.19 -6.86 6.64
N ALA A 323 14.20 -7.90 7.47
CA ALA A 323 15.31 -8.19 8.40
C ALA A 323 16.59 -8.58 7.65
N ALA A 324 16.50 -9.35 6.56
CA ALA A 324 17.66 -9.65 5.72
C ALA A 324 18.25 -8.38 5.10
N VAL A 325 17.42 -7.43 4.65
CA VAL A 325 17.89 -6.11 4.18
C VAL A 325 18.63 -5.37 5.29
N LEU A 326 18.11 -5.37 6.52
CA LEU A 326 18.78 -4.77 7.68
C LEU A 326 20.14 -5.41 7.94
N VAL A 327 20.20 -6.74 7.98
CA VAL A 327 21.45 -7.50 8.22
C VAL A 327 22.49 -7.24 7.13
N VAL A 328 22.07 -7.18 5.86
CA VAL A 328 22.99 -7.01 4.72
C VAL A 328 23.49 -5.58 4.58
N SER A 329 22.67 -4.57 4.89
CA SER A 329 22.98 -3.17 4.62
C SER A 329 23.23 -2.29 5.84
N GLY A 330 23.07 -2.82 7.05
CA GLY A 330 23.13 -2.07 8.31
C GLY A 330 21.90 -1.20 8.59
N GLY A 331 21.08 -0.85 7.59
CA GLY A 331 19.90 -0.02 7.78
C GLY A 331 18.60 -0.70 7.36
N ALA A 332 17.49 -0.39 8.05
CA ALA A 332 16.18 -0.94 7.73
C ALA A 332 15.75 -0.67 6.27
N TRP A 333 14.85 -1.52 5.77
CA TRP A 333 14.24 -1.38 4.44
C TRP A 333 13.62 0.01 4.27
N GLY A 334 13.99 0.70 3.20
CA GLY A 334 13.50 2.03 2.84
C GLY A 334 13.11 2.12 1.37
N ILE A 335 12.30 3.12 1.03
CA ILE A 335 11.80 3.31 -0.34
C ILE A 335 12.02 4.73 -0.83
N THR A 336 11.62 5.72 -0.03
CA THR A 336 11.35 7.05 -0.55
C THR A 336 12.60 7.88 -0.82
N SER A 337 13.77 7.52 -0.29
CA SER A 337 15.01 8.28 -0.58
C SER A 337 15.47 8.06 -2.01
N ALA A 338 15.27 6.84 -2.52
CA ALA A 338 15.57 6.51 -3.91
C ALA A 338 14.73 7.36 -4.88
N PHE A 339 13.46 7.65 -4.56
CA PHE A 339 12.62 8.52 -5.41
C PHE A 339 13.16 9.94 -5.49
N ASN A 340 13.70 10.45 -4.38
CA ASN A 340 14.37 11.74 -4.36
C ASN A 340 15.68 11.71 -5.15
N LEU A 341 16.48 10.66 -4.99
CA LEU A 341 17.72 10.47 -5.76
C LEU A 341 17.43 10.36 -7.26
N TRP A 342 16.45 9.55 -7.67
CA TRP A 342 16.07 9.38 -9.07
C TRP A 342 15.55 10.69 -9.66
N GLY A 343 14.76 11.45 -8.89
CA GLY A 343 14.35 12.79 -9.28
C GLY A 343 15.54 13.72 -9.49
N ALA A 344 16.47 13.78 -8.53
CA ALA A 344 17.66 14.63 -8.65
C ALA A 344 18.53 14.24 -9.85
N LYS A 345 18.81 12.95 -10.05
CA LYS A 345 19.56 12.45 -11.21
C LYS A 345 18.83 12.76 -12.53
N ALA A 346 17.51 12.64 -12.58
CA ALA A 346 16.74 13.02 -13.77
C ALA A 346 16.83 14.53 -14.05
N LEU A 347 16.83 15.37 -13.02
CA LEU A 347 17.03 16.82 -13.16
C LEU A 347 18.44 17.14 -13.67
N GLN A 348 19.48 16.42 -13.23
CA GLN A 348 20.84 16.55 -13.76
C GLN A 348 20.90 16.25 -15.27
N LEU A 349 20.17 15.24 -15.74
CA LEU A 349 20.13 14.88 -17.17
C LEU A 349 19.52 15.98 -18.04
N VAL A 350 18.67 16.85 -17.49
CA VAL A 350 18.07 17.98 -18.21
C VAL A 350 18.79 19.32 -17.94
N GLY A 351 19.99 19.26 -17.33
CA GLY A 351 20.87 20.41 -17.12
C GLY A 351 20.61 21.23 -15.87
N LEU A 352 19.71 20.79 -14.97
CA LEU A 352 19.54 21.39 -13.66
C LEU A 352 20.63 20.90 -12.70
N GLN A 353 20.92 21.69 -11.67
CA GLN A 353 22.03 21.44 -10.74
C GLN A 353 21.53 21.20 -9.30
N PRO A 354 20.83 20.09 -9.01
CA PRO A 354 20.31 19.80 -7.67
C PRO A 354 21.40 19.72 -6.60
N GLU A 355 22.65 19.43 -6.97
CA GLU A 355 23.82 19.46 -6.09
C GLU A 355 24.06 20.84 -5.44
N THR A 356 23.54 21.92 -6.02
CA THR A 356 23.62 23.27 -5.45
C THR A 356 22.56 23.54 -4.37
N TRP A 357 21.56 22.66 -4.23
CA TRP A 357 20.47 22.85 -3.28
C TRP A 357 20.91 22.48 -1.87
N ALA A 358 20.45 23.24 -0.87
CA ALA A 358 20.83 23.05 0.53
C ALA A 358 20.55 21.64 1.10
N PHE A 359 19.54 20.94 0.56
CA PHE A 359 19.27 19.55 0.92
C PHE A 359 20.36 18.60 0.44
N TRP A 360 20.82 18.76 -0.80
CA TRP A 360 21.81 17.89 -1.44
C TRP A 360 23.25 18.27 -1.08
N SER A 361 23.48 19.44 -0.47
CA SER A 361 24.78 19.82 0.07
C SER A 361 25.07 19.21 1.46
N GLN A 362 24.09 18.59 2.12
CA GLN A 362 24.31 17.88 3.38
C GLN A 362 25.21 16.66 3.16
N PRO A 363 26.19 16.35 4.04
CA PRO A 363 27.21 15.34 3.77
C PRO A 363 26.70 13.99 3.25
N GLY A 364 25.73 13.38 3.94
CA GLY A 364 25.17 12.09 3.52
C GLY A 364 24.32 12.15 2.25
N GLN A 365 23.68 13.29 1.98
CA GLN A 365 22.89 13.48 0.77
C GLN A 365 23.79 13.77 -0.44
N ALA A 366 24.86 14.53 -0.23
CA ALA A 366 25.88 14.81 -1.24
C ALA A 366 26.58 13.52 -1.68
N GLU A 367 26.94 12.64 -0.74
CA GLU A 367 27.51 11.32 -1.02
C GLU A 367 26.52 10.46 -1.82
N GLN A 368 25.26 10.40 -1.40
CA GLN A 368 24.20 9.69 -2.12
C GLN A 368 24.01 10.22 -3.55
N LEU A 369 24.06 11.54 -3.75
CA LEU A 369 23.91 12.16 -5.07
C LEU A 369 25.16 12.00 -5.94
N ALA A 370 26.36 11.91 -5.36
CA ALA A 370 27.59 11.64 -6.10
C ALA A 370 27.64 10.19 -6.61
N GLY A 371 27.15 9.24 -5.79
CA GLY A 371 27.13 7.82 -6.12
C GLY A 371 26.20 7.43 -7.29
N PRO A 372 26.39 6.24 -7.89
CA PRO A 372 25.50 5.70 -8.90
C PRO A 372 24.23 5.09 -8.27
N ILE A 373 23.12 5.13 -9.02
CA ILE A 373 21.82 4.57 -8.59
C ILE A 373 21.93 3.07 -8.26
N LEU A 374 22.80 2.33 -8.96
CA LEU A 374 23.00 0.89 -8.78
C LEU A 374 23.94 0.53 -7.62
N GLN A 375 24.36 1.51 -6.80
CA GLN A 375 25.01 1.27 -5.51
C GLN A 375 24.16 1.77 -4.34
N ASP A 376 23.20 2.66 -4.58
CA ASP A 376 22.29 3.12 -3.53
C ASP A 376 21.37 1.98 -3.06
N LYS A 377 21.43 1.69 -1.75
CA LYS A 377 20.66 0.61 -1.10
C LYS A 377 19.18 0.64 -1.49
N ASN A 378 18.54 1.79 -1.29
CA ASN A 378 17.10 1.90 -1.46
C ASN A 378 16.72 1.80 -2.95
N SER A 379 17.56 2.32 -3.85
CA SER A 379 17.38 2.19 -5.29
C SER A 379 17.44 0.73 -5.74
N LEU A 380 18.44 -0.04 -5.29
CA LEU A 380 18.56 -1.47 -5.60
C LEU A 380 17.37 -2.26 -5.08
N THR A 381 16.97 -2.05 -3.82
CA THR A 381 15.79 -2.74 -3.27
C THR A 381 14.51 -2.35 -4.02
N ASN A 382 14.36 -1.10 -4.43
CA ASN A 382 13.18 -0.62 -5.16
C ASN A 382 13.10 -1.16 -6.58
N ILE A 383 14.22 -1.15 -7.32
CA ILE A 383 14.32 -1.76 -8.65
C ILE A 383 14.01 -3.25 -8.54
N GLY A 384 14.59 -3.92 -7.53
CA GLY A 384 14.27 -5.30 -7.20
C GLY A 384 12.77 -5.50 -6.98
N ILE A 385 12.09 -4.65 -6.20
CA ILE A 385 10.65 -4.75 -5.96
C ILE A 385 9.84 -4.67 -7.26
N ILE A 386 10.21 -3.76 -8.18
CA ILE A 386 9.55 -3.64 -9.48
C ILE A 386 9.74 -4.93 -10.29
N LEU A 387 10.97 -5.44 -10.37
CA LEU A 387 11.30 -6.65 -11.13
C LEU A 387 10.63 -7.90 -10.54
N GLY A 388 10.66 -8.05 -9.21
CA GLY A 388 10.02 -9.17 -8.51
C GLY A 388 8.51 -9.19 -8.69
N ALA A 389 7.87 -8.02 -8.66
CA ALA A 389 6.45 -7.90 -8.95
C ALA A 389 6.13 -8.18 -10.43
N ALA A 390 7.01 -7.80 -11.36
CA ALA A 390 6.86 -8.14 -12.78
C ALA A 390 6.96 -9.65 -13.04
N VAL A 391 7.93 -10.33 -12.41
CA VAL A 391 8.07 -11.80 -12.46
C VAL A 391 6.81 -12.46 -11.91
N ALA A 392 6.36 -12.05 -10.73
CA ALA A 392 5.17 -12.60 -10.08
C ALA A 392 3.89 -12.37 -10.91
N ALA A 393 3.71 -11.18 -11.48
CA ALA A 393 2.56 -10.85 -12.33
C ALA A 393 2.57 -11.62 -13.66
N GLY A 394 3.75 -11.81 -14.27
CA GLY A 394 3.91 -12.63 -15.46
C GLY A 394 3.57 -14.10 -15.21
N ALA A 395 4.04 -14.65 -14.09
CA ALA A 395 3.74 -16.02 -13.68
C ALA A 395 2.26 -16.24 -13.33
N ALA A 396 1.63 -15.26 -12.66
CA ALA A 396 0.20 -15.28 -12.36
C ALA A 396 -0.71 -15.05 -13.58
N GLY A 397 -0.15 -14.65 -14.73
CA GLY A 397 -0.91 -14.36 -15.95
C GLY A 397 -1.65 -13.02 -15.93
N THR A 398 -1.50 -12.24 -14.86
CA THR A 398 -2.29 -11.02 -14.60
C THR A 398 -1.65 -9.74 -15.09
N TRP A 399 -0.43 -9.79 -15.65
CA TRP A 399 0.23 -8.60 -16.18
C TRP A 399 -0.60 -7.99 -17.31
N LYS A 400 -1.11 -6.78 -17.09
CA LYS A 400 -2.01 -6.07 -18.01
C LYS A 400 -1.68 -4.59 -18.02
N TRP A 401 -1.45 -4.05 -19.22
CA TRP A 401 -1.32 -2.61 -19.43
C TRP A 401 -2.69 -2.00 -19.68
N HIS A 402 -3.14 -1.12 -18.79
CA HIS A 402 -4.43 -0.45 -18.93
C HIS A 402 -4.29 0.83 -19.75
N THR A 403 -5.07 0.97 -20.82
CA THR A 403 -5.19 2.21 -21.59
C THR A 403 -6.52 2.91 -21.27
N GLY A 404 -6.64 4.20 -21.58
CA GLY A 404 -7.91 4.94 -21.38
C GLY A 404 -8.16 5.37 -19.93
N LEU A 405 -7.17 5.97 -19.28
CA LEU A 405 -7.32 6.49 -17.91
C LEU A 405 -8.24 7.72 -17.89
N SER A 406 -9.24 7.72 -17.00
CA SER A 406 -10.08 8.90 -16.78
C SER A 406 -9.26 10.07 -16.24
N TRP A 407 -9.56 11.30 -16.67
CA TRP A 407 -8.86 12.50 -16.20
C TRP A 407 -8.86 12.65 -14.68
N ASN A 408 -9.97 12.29 -14.02
CA ASN A 408 -10.07 12.34 -12.56
C ASN A 408 -9.05 11.43 -11.86
N LEU A 409 -8.82 10.22 -12.41
CA LEU A 409 -7.82 9.28 -11.89
C LEU A 409 -6.40 9.80 -12.12
N VAL A 410 -6.14 10.44 -13.26
CA VAL A 410 -4.85 11.09 -13.56
C VAL A 410 -4.58 12.22 -12.57
N ALA A 411 -5.55 13.13 -12.38
CA ALA A 411 -5.45 14.24 -11.46
C ALA A 411 -5.27 13.78 -10.01
N ALA A 412 -6.07 12.82 -9.55
CA ALA A 412 -5.96 12.25 -8.21
C ALA A 412 -4.62 11.52 -8.00
N GLY A 413 -4.15 10.78 -9.01
CA GLY A 413 -2.87 10.11 -8.99
C GLY A 413 -1.70 11.09 -8.87
N LEU A 414 -1.71 12.16 -9.66
CA LEU A 414 -0.65 13.18 -9.66
C LEU A 414 -0.62 13.96 -8.34
N VAL A 415 -1.77 14.49 -7.90
CA VAL A 415 -1.90 15.23 -6.63
C VAL A 415 -1.55 14.30 -5.46
N GLY A 416 -2.07 13.08 -5.46
CA GLY A 416 -1.79 12.08 -4.44
C GLY A 416 -0.29 11.73 -4.36
N GLY A 417 0.35 11.55 -5.51
CA GLY A 417 1.79 11.37 -5.64
C GLY A 417 2.58 12.52 -5.02
N ILE A 418 2.29 13.76 -5.41
CA ILE A 418 2.99 14.95 -4.91
C ILE A 418 2.89 15.06 -3.39
N LEU A 419 1.67 14.88 -2.84
CA LEU A 419 1.44 14.90 -1.40
C LEU A 419 2.20 13.79 -0.67
N MET A 420 2.29 12.58 -1.26
CA MET A 420 3.12 11.51 -0.71
C MET A 420 4.61 11.84 -0.76
N GLY A 421 5.10 12.44 -1.85
CA GLY A 421 6.49 12.86 -1.99
C GLY A 421 6.91 13.84 -0.91
N VAL A 422 6.19 14.95 -0.82
CA VAL A 422 6.42 15.98 0.21
C VAL A 422 6.25 15.39 1.61
N GLY A 423 5.14 14.68 1.84
CA GLY A 423 4.82 14.12 3.16
C GLY A 423 5.83 13.08 3.63
N ALA A 424 6.31 12.20 2.75
CA ALA A 424 7.27 11.17 3.12
C ALA A 424 8.65 11.74 3.49
N ARG A 425 9.07 12.82 2.81
CA ARG A 425 10.34 13.48 3.12
C ARG A 425 10.24 14.27 4.43
N LEU A 426 9.16 15.04 4.59
CA LEU A 426 8.91 15.85 5.79
C LEU A 426 8.75 14.97 7.04
N ALA A 427 8.09 13.81 6.90
CA ALA A 427 7.88 12.90 8.02
C ALA A 427 9.08 11.98 8.32
N GLY A 428 10.17 12.06 7.54
CA GLY A 428 11.31 11.15 7.68
C GLY A 428 11.01 9.69 7.25
N GLY A 429 9.94 9.45 6.50
CA GLY A 429 9.62 8.11 5.98
C GLY A 429 8.18 7.94 5.49
N CYS A 430 7.93 6.75 4.94
CA CYS A 430 6.61 6.29 4.49
C CYS A 430 6.13 5.09 5.33
N ASN A 431 5.12 4.34 4.89
CA ASN A 431 4.66 3.12 5.59
C ASN A 431 5.79 2.09 5.83
N ILE A 432 6.79 2.04 4.96
CA ILE A 432 7.93 1.13 5.15
C ILE A 432 8.96 1.77 6.09
N GLY A 433 9.48 2.95 5.75
CA GLY A 433 10.58 3.56 6.49
C GLY A 433 10.20 4.16 7.85
N ALA A 434 9.00 4.69 8.02
CA ALA A 434 8.55 5.30 9.29
C ALA A 434 7.67 4.32 10.09
N TYR A 435 6.64 3.75 9.47
CA TYR A 435 5.71 2.88 10.19
C TYR A 435 6.30 1.50 10.48
N LEU A 436 6.72 0.75 9.46
CA LEU A 436 7.27 -0.60 9.65
C LEU A 436 8.62 -0.57 10.36
N ALA A 437 9.60 0.15 9.80
CA ALA A 437 10.95 0.18 10.36
C ALA A 437 11.00 0.93 11.70
N GLY A 438 10.30 2.06 11.85
CA GLY A 438 10.27 2.80 13.11
C GLY A 438 9.66 2.01 14.25
N ILE A 439 8.45 1.43 14.07
CA ILE A 439 7.83 0.58 15.11
C ILE A 439 8.66 -0.68 15.35
N GLY A 440 9.19 -1.30 14.29
CA GLY A 440 10.05 -2.49 14.39
C GLY A 440 11.33 -2.22 15.20
N SER A 441 11.88 -1.02 15.13
CA SER A 441 13.03 -0.59 15.91
C SER A 441 12.67 -0.08 17.32
N GLY A 442 11.39 -0.08 17.71
CA GLY A 442 10.95 0.46 19.00
C GLY A 442 11.00 1.99 19.07
N SER A 443 10.93 2.68 17.93
CA SER A 443 10.90 4.14 17.87
C SER A 443 9.51 4.69 18.10
N LEU A 444 9.40 5.71 18.96
CA LEU A 444 8.14 6.44 19.20
C LEU A 444 7.68 7.21 17.94
N HIS A 445 8.62 7.62 17.09
CA HIS A 445 8.34 8.28 15.81
C HIS A 445 7.39 7.45 14.94
N GLY A 446 7.59 6.13 14.84
CA GLY A 446 6.76 5.27 13.99
C GLY A 446 5.30 5.19 14.44
N TRP A 447 5.06 5.19 15.76
CA TRP A 447 3.71 5.20 16.33
C TRP A 447 3.00 6.54 16.11
N LEU A 448 3.70 7.65 16.32
CA LEU A 448 3.19 8.99 16.06
C LEU A 448 2.92 9.21 14.57
N TRP A 449 3.82 8.74 13.70
CA TRP A 449 3.63 8.74 12.26
C TRP A 449 2.33 8.02 11.89
N ALA A 450 2.09 6.82 12.44
CA ALA A 450 0.90 6.03 12.15
C ALA A 450 -0.39 6.78 12.54
N ALA A 451 -0.43 7.40 13.72
CA ALA A 451 -1.58 8.14 14.20
C ALA A 451 -1.94 9.30 13.25
N PHE A 452 -0.96 10.13 12.87
CA PHE A 452 -1.19 11.28 12.00
C PHE A 452 -1.45 10.87 10.54
N ALA A 453 -0.80 9.82 10.04
CA ALA A 453 -1.10 9.27 8.72
C ALA A 453 -2.51 8.64 8.66
N LEU A 454 -3.01 8.07 9.76
CA LEU A 454 -4.39 7.57 9.83
C LEU A 454 -5.40 8.73 9.83
N ALA A 455 -5.11 9.83 10.54
CA ALA A 455 -5.90 11.07 10.45
C ALA A 455 -5.89 11.65 9.03
N GLY A 456 -4.72 11.66 8.37
CA GLY A 456 -4.58 12.04 6.97
C GLY A 456 -5.38 11.12 6.04
N THR A 457 -5.41 9.82 6.33
CA THR A 457 -6.21 8.84 5.58
C THR A 457 -7.69 9.14 5.69
N TRP A 458 -8.20 9.47 6.88
CA TRP A 458 -9.59 9.88 7.09
C TRP A 458 -9.97 11.12 6.26
N ALA A 459 -9.08 12.12 6.18
CA ALA A 459 -9.26 13.29 5.32
C ALA A 459 -9.18 12.89 3.82
N GLY A 460 -8.23 12.02 3.47
CA GLY A 460 -8.05 11.48 2.13
C GLY A 460 -9.28 10.73 1.61
N LEU A 461 -10.02 10.00 2.47
CA LEU A 461 -11.27 9.35 2.07
C LEU A 461 -12.35 10.35 1.63
N ARG A 462 -12.41 11.54 2.24
CA ARG A 462 -13.30 12.62 1.79
C ARG A 462 -12.77 13.27 0.52
N ALA A 463 -11.46 13.49 0.44
CA ALA A 463 -10.85 14.04 -0.78
C ALA A 463 -11.10 13.14 -2.00
N ARG A 464 -11.11 11.80 -1.83
CA ARG A 464 -11.40 10.84 -2.90
C ARG A 464 -12.73 11.11 -3.61
N THR A 465 -13.78 11.50 -2.89
CA THR A 465 -15.09 11.77 -3.51
C THR A 465 -15.07 13.02 -4.39
N LEU A 466 -14.19 14.00 -4.11
CA LEU A 466 -14.01 15.19 -4.95
C LEU A 466 -13.45 14.84 -6.34
N PHE A 467 -12.68 13.75 -6.42
CA PHE A 467 -12.17 13.19 -7.68
C PHE A 467 -13.06 12.08 -8.25
N GLY A 468 -14.29 11.89 -7.73
CA GLY A 468 -15.18 10.81 -8.16
C GLY A 468 -14.64 9.39 -7.91
N LEU A 469 -13.67 9.24 -7.01
CA LEU A 469 -13.11 7.94 -6.65
C LEU A 469 -13.98 7.23 -5.61
N GLY A 470 -14.18 5.92 -5.80
CA GLY A 470 -14.97 5.11 -4.87
C GLY A 470 -14.37 5.01 -3.46
N VAL A 471 -15.24 4.93 -2.46
CA VAL A 471 -14.93 4.61 -1.07
C VAL A 471 -15.84 3.44 -0.67
N PRO A 472 -15.31 2.37 -0.04
CA PRO A 472 -16.12 1.23 0.35
C PRO A 472 -17.32 1.62 1.23
N LYS A 473 -18.46 0.98 1.03
CA LYS A 473 -19.70 1.21 1.77
C LYS A 473 -20.17 -0.08 2.46
N PRO A 474 -20.88 0.01 3.59
CA PRO A 474 -21.34 -1.18 4.31
C PRO A 474 -22.24 -2.13 3.50
N GLY A 475 -22.98 -1.60 2.53
CA GLY A 475 -23.87 -2.37 1.66
C GLY A 475 -23.21 -2.97 0.42
N ASP A 476 -21.92 -2.78 0.22
CA ASP A 476 -21.21 -3.36 -0.93
C ASP A 476 -21.15 -4.90 -0.78
N SER A 477 -21.27 -5.64 -1.88
CA SER A 477 -21.10 -7.10 -1.85
C SER A 477 -19.63 -7.50 -1.61
N VAL A 478 -18.70 -6.64 -2.02
CA VAL A 478 -17.25 -6.81 -1.91
C VAL A 478 -16.58 -5.43 -1.78
N CYS A 479 -15.57 -5.32 -0.92
CA CYS A 479 -14.73 -4.11 -0.72
C CYS A 479 -13.70 -3.84 -1.80
#